data_AF-A0A8T3TR34-F1
#
_entry.id   AF-A0A8T3TR34-F1
#
_cell.length_a   1.000
_cell.length_b   1.000
_cell.length_c   1.000
_cell.angle_alpha   90.00
_cell.angle_beta   90.00
_cell.angle_gamma   90.00
#
_symmetry.space_group_name_H-M   'P 1'
#
loop_
_entity.id
_entity.type
_entity.pdbx_description
1 polymer ?
#
loop_
_entity_poly.entity_id
_entity_poly.type
_entity_poly.pdbx_seq_one_letter_code
_entity_poly.pdbx_strand_id
1 'polypeptide(L)' 'MTFLKYFAIPLLVIAVAAIYWFVSYEAAGSVMLLVFGFAMAVMGWILVPTFGDVGPTAPVDPDWQEDPDWQERRG' A
#
# COMPACT_ATOMS: atom_id res chain seq x y z
N MET A 1 -11.63 7.90 -13.79
CA MET A 1 -11.89 6.46 -13.48
C MET A 1 -10.76 5.79 -12.68
N THR A 2 -9.74 6.52 -12.22
CA THR A 2 -8.59 5.96 -11.48
C THR A 2 -8.87 5.86 -9.97
N PHE A 3 -9.54 6.86 -9.40
CA PHE A 3 -9.85 6.91 -7.97
C PHE A 3 -10.68 5.72 -7.48
N LEU A 4 -11.72 5.34 -8.23
CA LEU A 4 -12.57 4.20 -7.88
C LEU A 4 -11.79 2.87 -7.80
N LYS A 5 -10.73 2.71 -8.60
CA LYS A 5 -9.88 1.51 -8.57
C LYS A 5 -9.06 1.44 -7.27
N TYR A 6 -8.55 2.57 -6.79
CA TYR A 6 -7.75 2.61 -5.56
C TYR A 6 -8.60 2.42 -4.29
N PHE A 7 -9.85 2.86 -4.32
CA PHE A 7 -10.76 2.74 -3.17
C PHE A 7 -11.68 1.51 -3.22
N ALA A 8 -11.62 0.70 -4.28
CA ALA A 8 -12.49 -0.48 -4.43
C ALA A 8 -12.32 -1.48 -3.27
N ILE A 9 -11.07 -1.80 -2.92
CA ILE A 9 -10.77 -2.75 -1.84
C ILE A 9 -11.23 -2.23 -0.47
N PRO A 10 -10.83 -1.02 -0.01
CA PRO A 10 -11.30 -0.52 1.29
C PRO A 10 -12.83 -0.38 1.35
N LEU A 11 -13.49 0.03 0.27
CA LEU A 11 -14.96 0.09 0.22
C LEU A 11 -15.59 -1.30 0.35
N LEU A 12 -15.03 -2.32 -0.31
CA LEU A 12 -15.48 -3.71 -0.16
C LEU A 12 -15.32 -4.20 1.28
N VAL A 13 -14.19 -3.90 1.94
CA VAL A 13 -13.98 -4.28 3.34
C VAL A 13 -15.02 -3.62 4.25
N ILE A 14 -15.32 -2.34 4.06
CA ILE A 14 -16.35 -1.62 4.83
C ILE A 14 -17.74 -2.24 4.57
N ALA A 15 -18.05 -2.60 3.33
CA ALA A 15 -19.29 -3.29 3.00
C ALA A 15 -19.38 -4.66 3.67
N VAL A 16 -18.28 -5.44 3.69
CA VAL A 16 -18.19 -6.71 4.41
C VAL A 16 -18.39 -6.51 5.91
N ALA A 17 -17.82 -5.45 6.51
CA ALA A 17 -18.02 -5.14 7.92
C ALA A 17 -19.51 -4.88 8.24
N ALA A 18 -20.20 -4.13 7.38
CA ALA A 18 -21.63 -3.87 7.52
C ALA A 18 -22.45 -5.17 7.40
N ILE A 19 -22.17 -5.99 6.39
CA ILE A 19 -22.85 -7.29 6.23
C ILE A 19 -22.57 -8.21 7.42
N TYR A 20 -21.31 -8.29 7.87
CA TYR A 20 -20.89 -9.11 9.00
C TYR A 20 -21.66 -8.74 10.26
N TRP A 21 -21.81 -7.45 10.57
CA TRP A 21 -22.59 -6.99 11.72
C TRP A 21 -24.03 -7.53 11.71
N PHE A 22 -24.71 -7.51 10.57
CA PHE A 22 -26.09 -8.01 10.45
C PHE A 22 -26.20 -9.54 10.46
N VAL A 23 -25.10 -10.26 10.21
CA VAL A 23 -25.08 -11.73 10.20
C VAL A 23 -24.64 -12.30 11.55
N SER A 24 -23.58 -11.74 12.15
CA SER A 24 -22.97 -12.27 13.37
C SER A 24 -23.44 -11.58 14.64
N TYR A 25 -23.89 -10.31 14.55
CA TYR A 25 -24.11 -9.42 15.70
C TYR A 25 -22.91 -9.34 16.66
N GLU A 26 -21.71 -9.60 16.14
CA GLU A 26 -20.48 -9.65 16.91
C GLU A 26 -19.73 -8.33 16.74
N ALA A 27 -19.52 -7.63 17.86
CA ALA A 27 -19.03 -6.26 17.85
C ALA A 27 -17.53 -6.15 17.58
N ALA A 28 -16.69 -7.03 18.14
CA ALA A 28 -15.25 -6.91 18.05
C ALA A 28 -14.76 -7.11 16.61
N GLY A 29 -15.24 -8.14 15.92
CA GLY A 29 -14.96 -8.41 14.52
C GLY A 29 -15.52 -7.33 13.59
N SER A 30 -16.74 -6.84 13.84
CA SER A 30 -17.32 -5.75 13.04
C SER A 30 -16.50 -4.46 13.16
N VAL A 31 -16.11 -4.08 14.37
CA VAL A 31 -15.27 -2.90 14.63
C VAL A 31 -13.88 -3.10 14.05
N MET A 32 -13.28 -4.28 14.19
CA MET A 32 -11.98 -4.59 13.58
C MET A 32 -12.03 -4.42 12.06
N LEU A 33 -13.04 -4.96 11.39
CA LEU A 33 -13.20 -4.84 9.94
C LEU A 33 -13.42 -3.38 9.51
N LEU A 34 -14.22 -2.61 10.25
CA LEU A 34 -14.42 -1.20 9.99
C LEU A 34 -13.12 -0.40 10.14
N VAL A 35 -12.40 -0.57 11.24
CA VAL A 35 -11.12 0.11 11.50
C VAL A 35 -10.11 -0.25 10.42
N PHE A 36 -10.01 -1.53 10.06
CA PHE A 36 -9.11 -1.99 9.01
C PHE A 36 -9.45 -1.38 7.65
N GLY A 37 -10.71 -1.43 7.23
CA GLY A 37 -11.16 -0.81 5.98
C GLY A 37 -10.90 0.71 5.94
N PHE A 38 -11.10 1.39 7.07
CA PHE A 38 -10.82 2.81 7.19
C PHE A 38 -9.32 3.12 7.11
N ALA A 39 -8.49 2.35 7.81
CA ALA A 39 -7.03 2.48 7.75
C ALA A 39 -6.52 2.28 6.32
N MET A 40 -7.04 1.29 5.59
CA MET A 40 -6.72 1.09 4.18
C MET A 40 -7.14 2.28 3.31
N ALA A 41 -8.32 2.86 3.54
CA ALA A 41 -8.77 4.04 2.81
C ALA A 41 -7.84 5.26 3.06
N VAL A 42 -7.44 5.48 4.31
CA VAL A 42 -6.51 6.55 4.69
C VAL A 42 -5.14 6.33 4.05
N MET A 43 -4.59 5.11 4.13
CA MET A 43 -3.31 4.77 3.49
C MET A 43 -3.38 4.97 1.97
N GLY A 44 -4.45 4.48 1.34
CA GLY A 44 -4.69 4.70 -0.08
C GLY A 44 -4.71 6.19 -0.44
N TRP A 45 -5.44 6.99 0.33
CA TRP A 45 -5.55 8.45 0.15
C TRP A 45 -4.19 9.15 0.23
N ILE A 46 -3.37 8.85 1.24
CA ILE A 46 -2.04 9.43 1.43
C ILE A 46 -1.10 9.06 0.26
N LEU A 47 -1.26 7.85 -0.31
CA LEU A 47 -0.43 7.36 -1.40
C LEU A 47 -0.89 7.81 -2.79
N VAL A 48 -2.12 8.31 -2.97
CA VAL A 48 -2.63 8.77 -4.27
C VAL A 48 -1.66 9.71 -5.02
N PRO A 49 -1.05 10.74 -4.37
CA PRO A 49 -0.09 11.61 -5.03
C PRO A 49 1.17 10.89 -5.54
N THR A 50 1.60 9.83 -4.86
CA THR A 50 2.83 9.09 -5.19
C THR A 50 2.70 8.22 -6.44
N PHE A 51 1.48 7.92 -6.91
CA PHE A 51 1.27 7.08 -8.09
C PHE A 51 1.70 7.74 -9.41
N GLY A 52 1.87 9.07 -9.43
CA GLY A 52 2.42 9.81 -10.59
C GLY A 52 3.88 10.21 -10.41
N ASP A 53 4.44 10.04 -9.21
CA ASP A 53 5.76 10.53 -8.79
C ASP A 53 6.81 9.41 -8.81
N VAL A 54 6.78 8.57 -9.85
CA VAL A 54 7.94 7.78 -10.23
C VAL A 54 8.87 8.69 -11.02
N GLY A 55 9.68 9.46 -10.29
CA GLY A 55 10.80 10.18 -10.88
C GLY A 55 11.67 9.23 -11.71
N PRO A 56 12.51 9.72 -12.64
CA PRO A 56 13.42 8.87 -13.39
C PRO A 56 14.12 7.94 -12.40
N THR A 57 13.86 6.63 -12.50
CA THR A 57 14.68 5.65 -11.78
C THR A 57 16.11 6.05 -12.08
N ALA A 58 16.88 6.37 -11.04
CA ALA A 58 18.21 6.96 -11.19
C ALA A 58 18.91 6.28 -12.37
N PRO A 59 19.43 7.03 -13.37
CA PRO A 59 20.06 6.42 -14.52
C PRO A 59 21.03 5.38 -14.00
N VAL A 60 20.86 4.13 -14.43
CA VAL A 60 21.86 3.09 -14.15
C VAL A 60 23.14 3.63 -14.75
N ASP A 61 24.10 3.97 -13.89
CA ASP A 61 25.38 4.52 -14.32
C ASP A 61 26.04 3.44 -15.20
N PRO A 62 26.16 3.66 -16.52
CA PRO A 62 26.73 2.66 -17.42
C PRO A 62 28.20 2.35 -17.10
N ASP A 63 28.85 3.26 -16.38
CA ASP A 63 30.24 3.21 -16.01
C ASP A 63 30.44 2.74 -14.56
N TRP A 64 29.38 2.30 -13.88
CA TRP A 64 29.48 1.68 -12.56
C TRP A 64 30.29 0.38 -12.67
N GLN A 65 31.54 0.45 -12.26
CA GLN A 65 32.42 -0.70 -12.04
C GLN A 65 32.50 -0.93 -10.53
N GLU A 66 32.41 -2.19 -10.09
CA GLU A 66 32.72 -2.54 -8.70
C GLU A 66 34.11 -2.00 -8.36
N ASP A 67 34.21 -1.20 -7.30
CA ASP A 67 35.49 -0.63 -6.88
C ASP A 67 36.47 -1.78 -6.60
N PRO A 68 37.60 -1.87 -7.31
CA PRO A 68 38.57 -2.93 -7.11
C PRO A 68 39.12 -2.96 -5.68
N ASP A 69 39.07 -1.85 -4.96
CA ASP A 69 39.48 -1.76 -3.56
C ASP A 69 38.50 -2.46 -2.58
N TRP A 70 37.23 -2.64 -2.96
CA TRP A 70 36.20 -3.34 -2.19
C TRP A 70 36.34 -4.86 -2.28
N GLN A 71 36.96 -5.35 -3.36
CA GLN A 71 37.35 -6.75 -3.51
C GLN A 71 38.60 -7.06 -2.66
N GLU A 72 39.54 -6.12 -2.57
CA GLU A 72 40.76 -6.25 -1.74
C GLU A 72 40.45 -6.24 -0.24
N ARG A 73 39.50 -5.40 0.23
CA ARG A 73 39.08 -5.35 1.64
C ARG A 73 38.25 -6.55 2.09
N ARG A 74 37.74 -7.37 1.17
CA ARG A 74 36.97 -8.59 1.45
C ARG A 74 37.82 -9.88 1.45
N GLY A 75 39.11 -9.78 1.13
CA GLY A 75 40.09 -10.87 1.20
C GLY A 75 40.72 -11.02 2.57
#